data_AF-A0A6N2S3F8-F1
#
_entry.id   AF-A0A6N2S3F8-F1
#
_cell.length_a   1.000
_cell.length_b   1.000
_cell.length_c   1.000
_cell.angle_alpha   90.00
_cell.angle_beta   90.00
_cell.angle_gamma   90.00
#
_symmetry.space_group_name_H-M   'P 1'
#
loop_
_entity.id
_entity.type
_entity.pdbx_description
1 polymer ?
#
loop_
_entity_poly.entity_id
_entity_poly.type
_entity_poly.pdbx_seq_one_letter_code
_entity_poly.pdbx_strand_id
1 'polypeptide(L)'
;MSVDELIGYKPQMTKEDIRKLYLRLAKDFSQKPAKEVFEECDGILKKYYSCFPLIMQMIILYMNHFVLLEKPEEQKDVMKTAADLCRRVKEESGDVLLSSQANSLEARMELLEGHPEKALELLDEEVRANYFDEGILSEAYRMLGNEVKAKETVQISLYQNLVGVMSFMIQELTLYEKDEEKFEMLVQRGCQIAEVFEMDLLHVNAMAQLYFAAAVGYMGQKKEEKALAMLENYERVCLNNLLPYTLHGDDFFDLVDPWLNEMCLGVQAPREEKLIKQSVTDGFKHPAFEPLTGNPRFEEIIKRIQKEWRL
;
A
#
# COMPACT_ATOMS: atom_id res chain seq x y z
N MET A 1 -44.57 -20.08 3.93
CA MET A 1 -43.50 -19.80 2.96
C MET A 1 -43.71 -18.38 2.47
N SER A 2 -42.87 -17.43 2.91
CA SER A 2 -42.91 -16.05 2.39
C SER A 2 -42.14 -15.98 1.07
N VAL A 3 -42.44 -14.93 0.30
CA VAL A 3 -42.01 -14.69 -1.08
C VAL A 3 -40.49 -14.53 -1.27
N ASP A 4 -39.73 -14.50 -0.17
CA ASP A 4 -38.27 -14.31 -0.17
C ASP A 4 -37.46 -15.51 -0.69
N GLU A 5 -38.08 -16.69 -0.88
CA GLU A 5 -37.41 -17.90 -1.39
C GLU A 5 -37.41 -18.03 -2.93
N LEU A 6 -37.89 -17.03 -3.69
CA LEU A 6 -37.98 -17.12 -5.16
C LEU A 6 -37.24 -16.02 -5.96
N ILE A 7 -36.46 -15.17 -5.32
CA ILE A 7 -35.67 -14.13 -5.99
C ILE A 7 -34.21 -14.24 -5.55
N GLY A 8 -33.30 -14.36 -6.51
CA GLY A 8 -31.86 -14.60 -6.34
C GLY A 8 -31.15 -13.74 -5.29
N TYR A 9 -31.23 -14.18 -4.03
CA TYR A 9 -30.51 -13.58 -2.92
C TYR A 9 -29.01 -13.84 -3.10
N LYS A 10 -28.32 -12.80 -3.58
CA LYS A 10 -26.87 -12.77 -3.70
C LYS A 10 -26.28 -12.43 -2.33
N PRO A 11 -25.56 -13.34 -1.65
CA PRO A 11 -25.04 -13.05 -0.32
C PRO A 11 -24.07 -11.87 -0.38
N GLN A 12 -24.34 -10.84 0.43
CA GLN A 12 -23.51 -9.65 0.58
C GLN A 12 -22.93 -9.63 2.00
N MET A 13 -21.65 -9.29 2.11
CA MET A 13 -21.01 -9.08 3.41
C MET A 13 -21.04 -7.60 3.77
N THR A 14 -21.17 -7.33 5.07
CA THR A 14 -20.96 -5.98 5.59
C THR A 14 -19.47 -5.62 5.51
N LYS A 15 -19.16 -4.33 5.50
CA LYS A 15 -17.78 -3.84 5.55
C LYS A 15 -17.00 -4.37 6.76
N GLU A 16 -17.65 -4.45 7.92
CA GLU A 16 -17.04 -4.99 9.14
C GLU A 16 -16.73 -6.49 9.01
N ASP A 17 -17.62 -7.26 8.39
CA ASP A 17 -17.40 -8.69 8.17
C ASP A 17 -16.31 -8.93 7.14
N ILE A 18 -16.27 -8.12 6.07
CA ILE A 18 -15.18 -8.14 5.08
C ILE A 18 -13.85 -7.84 5.77
N ARG A 19 -13.80 -6.82 6.62
CA ARG A 19 -12.60 -6.47 7.39
C ARG A 19 -12.14 -7.62 8.28
N LYS A 20 -13.04 -8.18 9.10
CA LYS A 20 -12.74 -9.34 9.97
C LYS A 20 -12.23 -10.53 9.16
N LEU A 21 -12.85 -10.80 8.01
CA LEU A 21 -12.47 -11.89 7.13
C LEU A 21 -11.07 -11.67 6.53
N TYR A 22 -10.80 -10.48 5.99
CA TYR A 22 -9.51 -10.12 5.41
C TYR A 22 -8.40 -10.28 6.44
N LEU A 23 -8.56 -9.71 7.64
CA LEU A 23 -7.53 -9.74 8.68
C LEU A 23 -7.25 -11.15 9.18
N ARG A 24 -8.29 -11.98 9.26
CA ARG A 24 -8.13 -13.41 9.56
C ARG A 24 -7.31 -14.11 8.47
N LEU A 25 -7.61 -13.87 7.19
CA LEU A 25 -6.85 -14.45 6.07
C LEU A 25 -5.40 -13.95 6.03
N ALA A 26 -5.18 -12.65 6.21
CA ALA A 26 -3.85 -12.04 6.28
C ALA A 26 -3.00 -12.65 7.41
N LYS A 27 -3.63 -12.96 8.55
CA LYS A 27 -2.99 -13.70 9.65
C LYS A 27 -2.69 -15.14 9.28
N ASP A 28 -3.59 -15.82 8.58
CA ASP A 28 -3.38 -17.21 8.16
C ASP A 28 -2.15 -17.35 7.24
N PHE A 29 -1.86 -16.36 6.39
CA PHE A 29 -0.62 -16.35 5.58
C PHE A 29 0.67 -16.36 6.41
N SER A 30 0.64 -15.93 7.68
CA SER A 30 1.82 -15.99 8.56
C SER A 30 1.92 -17.29 9.37
N GLN A 31 0.92 -18.16 9.27
CA GLN A 31 0.74 -19.36 10.09
C GLN A 31 0.58 -20.65 9.28
N LYS A 32 0.11 -20.56 8.03
CA LYS A 32 -0.19 -21.68 7.14
C LYS A 32 0.55 -21.54 5.81
N PRO A 33 0.74 -22.62 5.04
CA PRO A 33 1.25 -22.52 3.68
C PRO A 33 0.39 -21.59 2.82
N ALA A 34 1.02 -20.66 2.08
CA ALA A 34 0.30 -19.64 1.30
C ALA A 34 -0.71 -20.25 0.33
N LYS A 35 -0.36 -21.37 -0.30
CA LYS A 35 -1.24 -22.10 -1.22
C LYS A 35 -2.56 -22.52 -0.58
N GLU A 36 -2.54 -23.04 0.64
CA GLU A 36 -3.77 -23.46 1.35
C GLU A 36 -4.68 -22.26 1.64
N VAL A 37 -4.10 -21.10 1.97
CA VAL A 37 -4.86 -19.88 2.23
C VAL A 37 -5.47 -19.34 0.94
N PHE A 38 -4.75 -19.39 -0.19
CA PHE A 38 -5.30 -19.03 -1.51
C PHE A 38 -6.45 -19.95 -1.94
N GLU A 39 -6.33 -21.26 -1.72
CA GLU A 39 -7.41 -22.21 -2.00
C GLU A 39 -8.67 -21.91 -1.16
N GLU A 40 -8.50 -21.51 0.10
CA GLU A 40 -9.60 -21.04 0.94
C GLU A 40 -10.24 -19.77 0.39
N CYS A 41 -9.41 -18.81 -0.04
CA CYS A 41 -9.87 -17.57 -0.66
C CYS A 41 -10.74 -17.83 -1.89
N ASP A 42 -10.33 -18.76 -2.76
CA ASP A 42 -11.11 -19.15 -3.94
C ASP A 42 -12.45 -19.78 -3.55
N GLY A 43 -12.49 -20.58 -2.47
CA GLY A 43 -13.72 -21.11 -1.91
C GLY A 43 -14.69 -20.03 -1.43
N ILE A 44 -14.17 -18.99 -0.78
CA ILE A 44 -14.93 -17.82 -0.33
C ILE A 44 -15.48 -17.03 -1.52
N LEU A 45 -14.65 -16.77 -2.54
CA LEU A 45 -15.04 -16.04 -3.74
C LEU A 45 -16.15 -16.75 -4.53
N LYS A 46 -16.14 -18.08 -4.57
CA LYS A 46 -17.24 -18.88 -5.15
C LYS A 46 -18.55 -18.69 -4.38
N LYS A 47 -18.49 -18.64 -3.05
CA LYS A 47 -19.67 -18.46 -2.19
C LYS A 47 -20.25 -17.04 -2.28
N TYR A 48 -19.39 -16.03 -2.32
CA TYR A 48 -19.74 -14.61 -2.34
C TYR A 48 -19.51 -13.99 -3.72
N TYR A 49 -19.86 -14.74 -4.77
CA TYR A 49 -19.55 -14.38 -6.16
C TYR A 49 -20.07 -13.00 -6.55
N SER A 50 -21.18 -12.52 -5.99
CA SER A 50 -21.73 -11.20 -6.34
C SER A 50 -21.42 -10.09 -5.32
N CYS A 51 -20.54 -10.35 -4.34
CA CYS A 51 -20.14 -9.34 -3.36
C CYS A 51 -18.90 -8.60 -3.87
N PHE A 52 -19.09 -7.62 -4.75
CA PHE A 52 -17.97 -6.86 -5.35
C PHE A 52 -17.09 -6.13 -4.33
N PRO A 53 -17.62 -5.55 -3.23
CA PRO A 53 -16.76 -5.01 -2.18
C PRO A 53 -15.82 -6.05 -1.56
N LEU A 54 -16.30 -7.29 -1.34
CA LEU A 54 -15.46 -8.38 -0.88
C LEU A 54 -14.43 -8.75 -1.95
N ILE A 55 -14.85 -8.94 -3.21
CA ILE A 55 -13.95 -9.29 -4.32
C ILE A 55 -12.79 -8.29 -4.42
N MET A 56 -13.09 -6.99 -4.30
CA MET A 56 -12.07 -5.95 -4.29
C MET A 56 -11.05 -6.12 -3.16
N GLN A 57 -11.50 -6.46 -1.95
CA GLN A 57 -10.57 -6.74 -0.85
C GLN A 57 -9.79 -8.04 -1.06
N MET A 58 -10.37 -9.06 -1.70
CA MET A 58 -9.65 -10.29 -2.03
C MET A 58 -8.57 -10.04 -3.10
N ILE A 59 -8.83 -9.18 -4.10
CA ILE A 59 -7.80 -8.74 -5.07
C ILE A 59 -6.63 -8.09 -4.33
N ILE A 60 -6.91 -7.15 -3.41
CA ILE A 60 -5.88 -6.50 -2.60
C ILE A 60 -5.14 -7.53 -1.73
N LEU A 61 -5.83 -8.51 -1.15
CA LEU A 61 -5.23 -9.60 -0.39
C LEU A 61 -4.25 -10.39 -1.27
N TYR A 62 -4.64 -10.72 -2.50
CA TYR A 62 -3.82 -11.50 -3.43
C TYR A 62 -2.55 -10.74 -3.78
N MET A 63 -2.68 -9.46 -4.15
CA MET A 63 -1.54 -8.59 -4.48
C MET A 63 -0.57 -8.38 -3.32
N ASN A 64 -1.01 -8.47 -2.07
CA ASN A 64 -0.14 -8.33 -0.91
C ASN A 64 0.58 -9.63 -0.51
N HIS A 65 0.08 -10.81 -0.93
CA HIS A 65 0.54 -12.10 -0.42
C HIS A 65 1.06 -13.07 -1.50
N PHE A 66 0.91 -12.76 -2.80
CA PHE A 66 1.35 -13.66 -3.88
C PHE A 66 2.84 -14.04 -3.77
N VAL A 67 3.68 -13.09 -3.35
CA VAL A 67 5.14 -13.28 -3.16
C VAL A 67 5.51 -14.37 -2.14
N LEU A 68 4.55 -14.83 -1.32
CA LEU A 68 4.76 -15.91 -0.35
C LEU A 68 4.73 -17.31 -1.00
N LEU A 69 4.33 -17.42 -2.26
CA LEU A 69 4.41 -18.66 -3.03
C LEU A 69 5.84 -18.89 -3.52
N GLU A 70 6.36 -20.10 -3.38
CA GLU A 70 7.75 -20.42 -3.73
C GLU A 70 7.99 -20.47 -5.25
N LYS A 71 6.97 -20.87 -6.03
CA LYS A 71 7.11 -21.08 -7.47
C LYS A 71 6.61 -19.85 -8.25
N PRO A 72 7.42 -19.29 -9.17
CA PRO A 72 7.00 -18.19 -10.03
C PRO A 72 5.70 -18.46 -10.81
N GLU A 73 5.49 -19.69 -11.25
CA GLU A 73 4.24 -20.06 -11.96
C GLU A 73 3.01 -19.96 -11.05
N GLU A 74 3.12 -20.33 -9.77
CA GLU A 74 2.01 -20.22 -8.80
C GLU A 74 1.73 -18.74 -8.46
N GLN A 75 2.79 -17.92 -8.35
CA GLN A 75 2.65 -16.47 -8.20
C GLN A 75 1.88 -15.85 -9.36
N LYS A 76 2.24 -16.25 -10.59
CA LYS A 76 1.60 -15.79 -11.82
C LYS A 76 0.14 -16.22 -11.91
N ASP A 77 -0.19 -17.45 -11.52
CA ASP A 77 -1.57 -17.94 -11.50
C ASP A 77 -2.46 -17.13 -10.54
N VAL A 78 -1.95 -16.78 -9.35
CA VAL A 78 -2.65 -15.91 -8.39
C VAL A 78 -2.84 -14.50 -8.96
N MET A 79 -1.80 -13.93 -9.58
CA MET A 79 -1.88 -12.59 -10.20
C MET A 79 -2.87 -12.56 -11.36
N LYS A 80 -2.88 -13.60 -12.20
CA LYS A 80 -3.87 -13.75 -13.28
C LYS A 80 -5.29 -13.86 -12.72
N THR A 81 -5.48 -14.64 -11.67
CA THR A 81 -6.79 -14.76 -11.00
C THR A 81 -7.26 -13.42 -10.46
N ALA A 82 -6.37 -12.64 -9.83
CA ALA A 82 -6.70 -11.29 -9.37
C ALA A 82 -7.05 -10.34 -10.53
N ALA A 83 -6.36 -10.43 -11.67
CA ALA A 83 -6.67 -9.65 -12.86
C ALA A 83 -8.02 -10.04 -13.49
N ASP A 84 -8.36 -11.33 -13.53
CA ASP A 84 -9.68 -11.82 -13.94
C ASP A 84 -10.79 -11.24 -13.04
N LEU A 85 -10.54 -11.18 -11.72
CA LEU A 85 -11.47 -10.57 -10.77
C LEU A 85 -11.61 -9.05 -10.99
N CYS A 86 -10.53 -8.32 -11.31
CA CYS A 86 -10.60 -6.91 -11.67
C CYS A 86 -11.50 -6.67 -12.88
N ARG A 87 -11.27 -7.39 -13.99
CA ARG A 87 -12.10 -7.30 -15.19
C ARG A 87 -13.57 -7.53 -14.88
N ARG A 88 -13.83 -8.53 -14.06
CA ARG A 88 -15.18 -8.85 -13.61
C ARG A 88 -15.81 -7.73 -12.78
N VAL A 89 -15.09 -7.12 -11.84
CA VAL A 89 -15.60 -5.96 -11.09
C VAL A 89 -15.95 -4.81 -12.04
N LYS A 90 -15.10 -4.55 -13.05
CA LYS A 90 -15.36 -3.49 -14.05
C LYS A 90 -16.64 -3.73 -14.84
N GLU A 91 -16.84 -4.97 -15.29
CA GLU A 91 -17.94 -5.36 -16.16
C GLU A 91 -19.27 -5.53 -15.40
N GLU A 92 -19.23 -6.09 -14.19
CA GLU A 92 -20.43 -6.58 -13.51
C GLU A 92 -20.86 -5.75 -12.28
N SER A 93 -19.99 -4.90 -11.71
CA SER A 93 -20.32 -4.22 -10.44
C SER A 93 -21.39 -3.13 -10.58
N GLY A 94 -21.43 -2.45 -11.73
CA GLY A 94 -22.27 -1.26 -11.93
C GLY A 94 -21.86 -0.05 -11.08
N ASP A 95 -20.72 -0.12 -10.38
CA ASP A 95 -20.22 0.94 -9.49
C ASP A 95 -18.98 1.58 -10.12
N VAL A 96 -19.08 2.87 -10.47
CA VAL A 96 -18.03 3.62 -11.16
C VAL A 96 -16.74 3.67 -10.33
N LEU A 97 -16.85 3.79 -9.00
CA LEU A 97 -15.68 3.86 -8.12
C LEU A 97 -14.99 2.50 -8.04
N LEU A 98 -15.74 1.41 -7.90
CA LEU A 98 -15.17 0.06 -7.89
C LEU A 98 -14.55 -0.29 -9.24
N SER A 99 -15.21 0.06 -10.35
CA SER A 99 -14.66 -0.13 -11.70
C SER A 99 -13.38 0.65 -11.91
N SER A 100 -13.31 1.91 -11.47
CA SER A 100 -12.08 2.71 -11.55
C SER A 100 -10.95 2.10 -10.72
N GLN A 101 -11.23 1.66 -9.49
CA GLN A 101 -10.23 1.02 -8.64
C GLN A 101 -9.73 -0.30 -9.23
N ALA A 102 -10.64 -1.15 -9.71
CA ALA A 102 -10.30 -2.41 -10.37
C ALA A 102 -9.43 -2.18 -11.62
N ASN A 103 -9.70 -1.12 -12.36
CA ASN A 103 -8.90 -0.74 -13.52
C ASN A 103 -7.46 -0.37 -13.15
N SER A 104 -7.27 0.44 -12.11
CA SER A 104 -5.93 0.78 -11.60
C SER A 104 -5.17 -0.44 -11.05
N LEU A 105 -5.87 -1.34 -10.34
CA LEU A 105 -5.25 -2.57 -9.84
C LEU A 105 -4.85 -3.52 -10.97
N GLU A 106 -5.69 -3.66 -12.01
CA GLU A 106 -5.36 -4.45 -13.20
C GLU A 106 -4.13 -3.90 -13.93
N ALA A 107 -4.07 -2.59 -14.15
CA ALA A 107 -2.90 -1.96 -14.77
C ALA A 107 -1.62 -2.23 -13.97
N ARG A 108 -1.70 -2.17 -12.64
CA ARG A 108 -0.58 -2.51 -11.76
C ARG A 108 -0.15 -3.97 -11.89
N MET A 109 -1.10 -4.89 -12.03
CA MET A 109 -0.78 -6.31 -12.23
C MET A 109 -0.15 -6.56 -13.60
N GLU A 110 -0.64 -5.92 -14.66
CA GLU A 110 -0.02 -6.00 -15.99
C GLU A 110 1.41 -5.43 -15.99
N LEU A 111 1.69 -4.36 -15.23
CA LEU A 111 3.07 -3.89 -15.02
C LEU A 111 3.96 -4.91 -14.32
N LEU A 112 3.45 -5.56 -13.26
CA LEU A 112 4.21 -6.59 -12.52
C LEU A 112 4.52 -7.81 -13.39
N GLU A 113 3.64 -8.16 -14.32
CA GLU A 113 3.85 -9.25 -15.29
C GLU A 113 4.70 -8.83 -16.51
N GLY A 114 5.15 -7.57 -16.58
CA GLY A 114 6.00 -7.08 -17.66
C GLY A 114 5.25 -6.73 -18.95
N HIS A 115 3.97 -6.36 -18.87
CA HIS A 115 3.15 -5.91 -20.00
C HIS A 115 2.84 -4.39 -19.92
N PRO A 116 3.84 -3.51 -20.09
CA PRO A 116 3.67 -2.07 -19.91
C PRO A 116 2.67 -1.44 -20.88
N GLU A 117 2.58 -1.92 -22.13
CA GLU A 117 1.66 -1.38 -23.13
C GLU A 117 0.19 -1.54 -22.72
N LYS A 118 -0.15 -2.69 -22.11
CA LYS A 118 -1.51 -2.90 -21.59
C LYS A 118 -1.83 -2.02 -20.39
N ALA A 119 -0.84 -1.78 -19.53
CA ALA A 119 -1.02 -0.88 -18.40
C ALA A 119 -1.30 0.56 -18.87
N LEU A 120 -0.62 0.98 -19.95
CA LEU A 120 -0.87 2.26 -20.60
C LEU A 120 -2.27 2.33 -21.24
N GLU A 121 -2.67 1.28 -21.96
CA GLU A 121 -4.02 1.16 -22.55
C GLU A 121 -5.12 1.25 -21.47
N LEU A 122 -4.94 0.56 -20.34
CA LEU A 122 -5.88 0.60 -19.23
C LEU A 122 -5.97 1.99 -18.58
N LEU A 123 -4.89 2.77 -18.54
CA LEU A 123 -4.82 4.07 -17.86
C LEU A 123 -5.00 5.27 -18.79
N ASP A 124 -5.47 5.05 -20.03
CA ASP A 124 -5.74 6.08 -21.03
C ASP A 124 -4.50 6.93 -21.44
N GLU A 125 -3.28 6.37 -21.39
CA GLU A 125 -1.98 6.92 -21.87
C GLU A 125 -1.55 8.35 -21.42
N GLU A 126 -2.46 9.16 -20.89
CA GLU A 126 -2.29 10.58 -20.60
C GLU A 126 -2.57 10.88 -19.12
N VAL A 127 -1.70 11.70 -18.53
CA VAL A 127 -1.95 12.24 -17.19
C VAL A 127 -3.04 13.31 -17.28
N ARG A 128 -4.21 13.00 -16.73
CA ARG A 128 -5.31 13.97 -16.62
C ARG A 128 -5.08 14.90 -15.44
N ALA A 129 -5.50 16.16 -15.61
CA ALA A 129 -5.51 17.11 -14.51
C ALA A 129 -6.46 16.64 -13.40
N ASN A 130 -6.02 16.76 -12.15
CA ASN A 130 -6.90 16.59 -11.00
C ASN A 130 -7.88 17.78 -10.96
N TYR A 131 -9.18 17.49 -10.88
CA TYR A 131 -10.21 18.52 -10.79
C TYR A 131 -10.36 19.11 -9.38
N PHE A 132 -9.77 18.45 -8.36
CA PHE A 132 -9.81 18.86 -6.94
C PHE A 132 -11.24 19.18 -6.45
N ASP A 133 -12.18 18.29 -6.79
CA ASP A 133 -13.61 18.45 -6.47
C ASP A 133 -13.87 18.56 -4.96
N GLU A 134 -12.92 18.15 -4.12
CA GLU A 134 -12.97 18.28 -2.66
C GLU A 134 -13.11 19.75 -2.21
N GLY A 135 -12.56 20.70 -2.96
CA GLY A 135 -12.75 22.12 -2.70
C GLY A 135 -14.21 22.57 -2.90
N ILE A 136 -14.86 22.06 -3.94
CA ILE A 136 -16.28 22.31 -4.21
C ILE A 136 -17.15 21.62 -3.14
N LEU A 137 -16.81 20.38 -2.78
CA LEU A 137 -17.52 19.62 -1.75
C LEU A 137 -17.44 20.30 -0.38
N SER A 138 -16.26 20.78 0.00
CA SER A 138 -16.07 21.54 1.23
C SER A 138 -16.92 22.81 1.26
N GLU A 139 -16.90 23.58 0.17
CA GLU A 139 -17.71 24.80 0.06
C GLU A 139 -19.21 24.50 0.09
N ALA A 140 -19.65 23.42 -0.55
CA ALA A 140 -21.05 22.98 -0.49
C ALA A 140 -21.47 22.63 0.96
N TYR A 141 -20.64 21.90 1.71
CA TYR A 141 -20.92 21.63 3.13
C TYR A 141 -20.97 22.91 3.96
N ARG A 142 -20.04 23.84 3.71
CA ARG A 142 -20.01 25.14 4.38
C ARG A 142 -21.27 25.95 4.11
N MET A 143 -21.71 26.04 2.84
CA MET A 143 -22.94 26.73 2.43
C MET A 143 -24.21 26.12 3.03
N LEU A 144 -24.21 24.81 3.30
CA LEU A 144 -25.29 24.10 3.99
C LEU A 144 -25.20 24.20 5.52
N GLY A 145 -24.23 24.94 6.06
CA GLY A 145 -24.02 25.13 7.50
C GLY A 145 -23.32 23.96 8.20
N ASN A 146 -22.75 23.01 7.44
CA ASN A 146 -22.00 21.88 7.98
C ASN A 146 -20.48 22.17 7.98
N GLU A 147 -20.07 23.07 8.88
CA GLU A 147 -18.67 23.51 9.04
C GLU A 147 -17.71 22.37 9.39
N VAL A 148 -18.14 21.38 10.18
CA VAL A 148 -17.31 20.24 10.56
C VAL A 148 -16.94 19.43 9.32
N LYS A 149 -17.94 19.06 8.51
CA LYS A 149 -17.73 18.25 7.31
C LYS A 149 -16.97 18.99 6.21
N ALA A 150 -17.12 20.31 6.15
CA ALA A 150 -16.31 21.16 5.27
C ALA A 150 -14.82 21.07 5.61
N LYS A 151 -14.47 21.14 6.91
CA LYS A 151 -13.08 21.02 7.39
C LYS A 151 -12.51 19.61 7.20
N GLU A 152 -13.27 18.58 7.56
CA GLU A 152 -12.91 17.17 7.34
C GLU A 152 -12.55 16.93 5.87
N THR A 153 -13.39 17.41 4.94
CA THR A 153 -13.19 17.22 3.50
C THR A 153 -11.84 17.75 3.02
N VAL A 154 -11.47 18.96 3.44
CA VAL A 154 -10.20 19.58 3.03
C VAL A 154 -9.01 18.89 3.68
N GLN A 155 -9.11 18.55 4.97
CA GLN A 155 -8.00 17.95 5.69
C GLN A 155 -7.73 16.51 5.21
N ILE A 156 -8.77 15.72 4.90
CA ILE A 156 -8.65 14.40 4.25
C ILE A 156 -7.94 14.55 2.89
N SER A 157 -8.38 15.50 2.06
CA SER A 157 -7.75 15.74 0.76
C SER A 157 -6.28 16.13 0.92
N LEU A 158 -5.95 17.00 1.88
CA LEU A 158 -4.56 17.40 2.14
C LEU A 158 -3.70 16.22 2.59
N TYR A 159 -4.20 15.38 3.49
CA TYR A 159 -3.53 14.17 3.96
C TYR A 159 -3.24 13.22 2.79
N GLN A 160 -4.24 12.95 1.94
CA GLN A 160 -4.09 12.09 0.76
C GLN A 160 -3.08 12.67 -0.24
N ASN A 161 -3.13 13.98 -0.50
CA ASN A 161 -2.19 14.65 -1.41
C ASN A 161 -0.76 14.59 -0.87
N LEU A 162 -0.55 14.77 0.43
CA LEU A 162 0.78 14.64 1.05
C LEU A 162 1.35 13.22 0.87
N VAL A 163 0.55 12.18 1.13
CA VAL A 163 0.95 10.78 0.88
C VAL A 163 1.24 10.53 -0.61
N GLY A 164 0.46 11.13 -1.50
CA GLY A 164 0.66 11.06 -2.95
C GLY A 164 1.97 11.72 -3.39
N VAL A 165 2.27 12.91 -2.85
CA VAL A 165 3.53 13.62 -3.08
C VAL A 165 4.73 12.77 -2.67
N MET A 166 4.68 12.14 -1.49
CA MET A 166 5.75 11.23 -1.06
C MET A 166 5.89 10.04 -2.01
N SER A 167 4.77 9.45 -2.44
CA SER A 167 4.77 8.29 -3.35
C SER A 167 5.43 8.62 -4.70
N PHE A 168 5.11 9.78 -5.28
CA PHE A 168 5.73 10.22 -6.54
C PHE A 168 7.20 10.60 -6.36
N MET A 169 7.59 11.21 -5.24
CA MET A 169 9.02 11.48 -4.98
C MET A 169 9.84 10.19 -4.89
N ILE A 170 9.30 9.13 -4.25
CA ILE A 170 9.95 7.82 -4.21
C ILE A 170 10.10 7.25 -5.62
N GLN A 171 9.06 7.35 -6.45
CA GLN A 171 9.12 6.91 -7.84
C GLN A 171 10.15 7.71 -8.65
N GLU A 172 10.22 9.03 -8.47
CA GLU A 172 11.22 9.88 -9.11
C GLU A 172 12.64 9.49 -8.69
N LEU A 173 12.89 9.11 -7.43
CA LEU A 173 14.22 8.64 -6.99
C LEU A 173 14.70 7.46 -7.84
N THR A 174 13.81 6.51 -8.15
CA THR A 174 14.14 5.37 -9.00
C THR A 174 14.36 5.78 -10.46
N LEU A 175 13.56 6.71 -10.98
CA LEU A 175 13.68 7.16 -12.38
C LEU A 175 14.94 8.00 -12.62
N TYR A 176 15.38 8.76 -11.63
CA TYR A 176 16.53 9.66 -11.71
C TYR A 176 17.77 9.11 -10.98
N GLU A 177 17.85 7.80 -10.73
CA GLU A 177 18.96 7.17 -9.99
C GLU A 177 20.35 7.53 -10.56
N LYS A 178 20.46 7.68 -11.89
CA LYS A 178 21.72 7.99 -12.58
C LYS A 178 22.04 9.49 -12.65
N ASP A 179 21.06 10.35 -12.37
CA ASP A 179 21.25 11.81 -12.31
C ASP A 179 21.51 12.20 -10.86
N GLU A 180 22.79 12.22 -10.48
CA GLU A 180 23.21 12.43 -9.09
C GLU A 180 22.72 13.74 -8.49
N GLU A 181 22.65 14.82 -9.27
CA GLU A 181 22.22 16.14 -8.79
C GLU A 181 20.71 16.15 -8.55
N LYS A 182 19.94 15.65 -9.52
CA LYS A 182 18.48 15.55 -9.39
C LYS A 182 18.10 14.59 -8.27
N PHE A 183 18.78 13.44 -8.16
CA PHE A 183 18.56 12.46 -7.10
C PHE A 183 18.80 13.07 -5.71
N GLU A 184 19.93 13.75 -5.51
CA GLU A 184 20.23 14.42 -4.24
C GLU A 184 19.16 15.45 -3.88
N MET A 185 18.70 16.24 -4.86
CA MET A 185 17.64 17.21 -4.67
C MET A 185 16.32 16.55 -4.26
N LEU A 186 15.97 15.41 -4.86
CA LEU A 186 14.76 14.65 -4.52
C LEU A 186 14.83 14.10 -3.10
N VAL A 187 15.98 13.50 -2.70
CA VAL A 187 16.18 13.02 -1.32
C VAL A 187 16.05 14.17 -0.33
N GLN A 188 16.72 15.31 -0.59
CA GLN A 188 16.68 16.46 0.30
C GLN A 188 15.25 17.01 0.45
N ARG A 189 14.53 17.21 -0.65
CA ARG A 189 13.16 17.74 -0.61
C ARG A 189 12.18 16.77 0.07
N GLY A 190 12.32 15.47 -0.20
CA GLY A 190 11.54 14.43 0.46
C GLY A 190 11.75 14.44 1.97
N CYS A 191 13.00 14.50 2.43
CA CYS A 191 13.33 14.59 3.84
C CYS A 191 12.84 15.90 4.50
N GLN A 192 12.89 17.03 3.80
CA GLN A 192 12.37 18.30 4.31
C GLN A 192 10.84 18.30 4.46
N ILE A 193 10.12 17.71 3.50
CA ILE A 193 8.66 17.51 3.63
C ILE A 193 8.37 16.58 4.81
N ALA A 194 9.15 15.51 4.94
CA ALA A 194 9.00 14.57 6.03
C ALA A 194 9.24 15.19 7.41
N GLU A 195 10.21 16.10 7.53
CA GLU A 195 10.46 16.85 8.76
C GLU A 195 9.32 17.81 9.10
N VAL A 196 8.83 18.57 8.12
CA VAL A 196 7.77 19.58 8.33
C VAL A 196 6.43 18.96 8.74
N PHE A 197 6.10 17.78 8.21
CA PHE A 197 4.85 17.07 8.51
C PHE A 197 5.03 15.86 9.43
N GLU A 198 6.20 15.73 10.07
CA GLU A 198 6.51 14.62 10.99
C GLU A 198 6.20 13.24 10.39
N MET A 199 6.50 13.04 9.10
CA MET A 199 6.09 11.86 8.32
C MET A 199 6.68 10.55 8.85
N ASP A 200 7.81 10.61 9.55
CA ASP A 200 8.40 9.46 10.23
C ASP A 200 7.42 8.84 11.24
N LEU A 201 6.50 9.63 11.79
CA LEU A 201 5.41 9.19 12.68
C LEU A 201 4.10 9.08 11.91
N LEU A 202 3.73 10.11 11.14
CA LEU A 202 2.42 10.20 10.49
C LEU A 202 2.21 9.10 9.44
N HIS A 203 3.23 8.74 8.66
CA HIS A 203 3.08 7.75 7.59
C HIS A 203 4.35 6.90 7.40
N VAL A 204 4.66 6.10 8.42
CA VAL A 204 5.87 5.27 8.55
C VAL A 204 6.21 4.44 7.30
N ASN A 205 5.20 3.83 6.65
CA ASN A 205 5.46 3.00 5.47
C ASN A 205 5.99 3.82 4.28
N ALA A 206 5.54 5.07 4.11
CA ALA A 206 6.06 5.94 3.05
C ALA A 206 7.52 6.33 3.34
N MET A 207 7.84 6.61 4.60
CA MET A 207 9.20 6.97 5.00
C MET A 207 10.16 5.79 4.91
N ALA A 208 9.72 4.59 5.33
CA ALA A 208 10.49 3.37 5.13
C ALA A 208 10.81 3.15 3.64
N GLN A 209 9.85 3.36 2.74
CA GLN A 209 10.08 3.26 1.30
C GLN A 209 11.02 4.34 0.76
N LEU A 210 10.89 5.59 1.22
CA LEU A 210 11.78 6.68 0.84
C LEU A 210 13.23 6.39 1.23
N TYR A 211 13.47 6.06 2.50
CA TYR A 211 14.81 5.78 2.99
C TYR A 211 15.42 4.55 2.30
N PHE A 212 14.62 3.51 2.08
CA PHE A 212 15.08 2.32 1.35
C PHE A 212 15.45 2.64 -0.11
N ALA A 213 14.58 3.35 -0.84
CA ALA A 213 14.84 3.75 -2.22
C ALA A 213 16.08 4.67 -2.34
N ALA A 214 16.22 5.62 -1.40
CA ALA A 214 17.38 6.49 -1.33
C ALA A 214 18.67 5.69 -1.07
N ALA A 215 18.64 4.72 -0.15
CA ALA A 215 19.78 3.85 0.12
C ALA A 215 20.20 3.04 -1.11
N VAL A 216 19.24 2.42 -1.80
CA VAL A 216 19.51 1.67 -3.04
C VAL A 216 20.13 2.58 -4.10
N GLY A 217 19.54 3.76 -4.35
CA GLY A 217 20.07 4.67 -5.36
C GLY A 217 21.45 5.23 -5.02
N TYR A 218 21.73 5.51 -3.74
CA TYR A 218 23.08 5.89 -3.31
C TYR A 218 24.10 4.77 -3.50
N MET A 219 23.72 3.51 -3.31
CA MET A 219 24.60 2.38 -3.64
C MET A 219 24.87 2.32 -5.15
N GLY A 220 23.86 2.53 -5.99
CA GLY A 220 24.02 2.65 -7.45
C GLY A 220 24.99 3.76 -7.86
N GLN A 221 24.99 4.88 -7.12
CA GLN A 221 25.90 6.02 -7.29
C GLN A 221 27.26 5.86 -6.57
N LYS A 222 27.52 4.71 -5.92
CA LYS A 222 28.73 4.45 -5.12
C LYS A 222 28.95 5.45 -3.97
N LYS A 223 27.88 6.01 -3.42
CA LYS A 223 27.85 6.93 -2.27
C LYS A 223 27.55 6.17 -0.98
N GLU A 224 28.48 5.29 -0.62
CA GLU A 224 28.32 4.30 0.45
C GLU A 224 27.91 4.91 1.81
N GLU A 225 28.58 6.00 2.23
CA GLU A 225 28.24 6.68 3.50
C GLU A 225 26.83 7.26 3.54
N LYS A 226 26.33 7.75 2.39
CA LYS A 226 24.96 8.26 2.29
C LYS A 226 23.95 7.11 2.30
N ALA A 227 24.27 6.00 1.64
CA ALA A 227 23.45 4.79 1.69
C ALA A 227 23.30 4.28 3.13
N LEU A 228 24.41 4.21 3.88
CA LEU A 228 24.39 3.81 5.29
C LEU A 228 23.55 4.77 6.15
N ALA A 229 23.63 6.08 5.93
CA ALA A 229 22.79 7.04 6.64
C ALA A 229 21.29 6.84 6.34
N MET A 230 20.93 6.53 5.09
CA MET A 230 19.55 6.21 4.75
C MET A 230 19.09 4.88 5.35
N LEU A 231 19.96 3.86 5.41
CA LEU A 231 19.65 2.59 6.07
C LEU A 231 19.46 2.74 7.59
N GLU A 232 20.17 3.65 8.25
CA GLU A 232 19.92 3.99 9.65
C GLU A 232 18.57 4.68 9.84
N ASN A 233 18.18 5.60 8.94
CA ASN A 233 16.86 6.21 8.99
C ASN A 233 15.75 5.16 8.75
N TYR A 234 15.96 4.25 7.81
CA TYR A 234 15.09 3.12 7.54
C TYR A 234 14.91 2.23 8.78
N GLU A 235 16.01 1.81 9.40
CA GLU A 235 15.97 1.00 10.62
C GLU A 235 15.29 1.74 11.78
N ARG A 236 15.65 3.00 12.00
CA ARG A 236 15.06 3.85 13.04
C ARG A 236 13.54 3.96 12.90
N VAL A 237 13.04 4.26 11.70
CA VAL A 237 11.59 4.42 11.48
C VAL A 237 10.87 3.08 11.60
N CYS A 238 11.49 1.99 11.14
CA CYS A 238 10.95 0.64 11.30
C CYS A 238 10.88 0.21 12.77
N LEU A 239 11.93 0.43 13.56
CA LEU A 239 11.95 -0.01 14.96
C LEU A 239 11.04 0.80 15.86
N ASN A 240 11.00 2.12 15.68
CA ASN A 240 10.34 3.01 16.63
C ASN A 240 8.86 3.20 16.32
N ASN A 241 8.47 3.17 15.04
CA ASN A 241 7.18 3.71 14.62
C ASN A 241 6.34 2.71 13.82
N LEU A 242 6.93 1.68 13.21
CA LEU A 242 6.20 0.80 12.28
C LEU A 242 5.19 -0.11 12.98
N LEU A 243 5.45 -0.50 14.24
CA LEU A 243 4.69 -1.54 14.94
C LEU A 243 4.26 -1.11 16.35
N PRO A 244 3.01 -1.38 16.77
CA PRO A 244 1.92 -1.93 15.95
C PRO A 244 1.49 -0.95 14.85
N TYR A 245 1.32 -1.45 13.61
CA TYR A 245 0.98 -0.57 12.49
C TYR A 245 -0.45 -0.05 12.63
N THR A 246 -0.61 1.27 12.53
CA THR A 246 -1.91 1.92 12.55
C THR A 246 -1.82 3.19 11.69
N LEU A 247 -2.77 3.39 10.78
CA LEU A 247 -2.96 4.70 10.13
C LEU A 247 -3.62 5.66 11.13
N HIS A 248 -3.13 6.88 11.20
CA HIS A 248 -3.67 7.90 12.10
C HIS A 248 -3.42 9.31 11.53
N GLY A 249 -4.16 10.28 12.05
CA GLY A 249 -3.83 11.70 11.98
C GLY A 249 -2.85 12.12 13.08
N ASP A 250 -2.63 13.41 13.21
CA ASP A 250 -1.80 14.01 14.26
C ASP A 250 -2.41 15.35 14.71
N ASP A 251 -1.66 16.16 15.46
CA ASP A 251 -2.12 17.48 15.91
C ASP A 251 -2.45 18.44 14.76
N PHE A 252 -1.93 18.20 13.55
CA PHE A 252 -2.25 18.95 12.34
C PHE A 252 -3.38 18.32 11.52
N PHE A 253 -3.42 16.99 11.42
CA PHE A 253 -4.44 16.17 10.76
C PHE A 253 -5.48 15.63 11.77
N ASP A 254 -6.04 16.51 12.60
CA ASP A 254 -6.87 16.15 13.76
C ASP A 254 -8.30 15.64 13.46
N LEU A 255 -8.72 15.62 12.19
CA LEU A 255 -10.05 15.21 11.70
C LEU A 255 -10.01 14.05 10.70
N VAL A 256 -8.85 13.44 10.43
CA VAL A 256 -8.74 12.34 9.43
C VAL A 256 -9.04 10.96 10.01
N ASP A 257 -8.91 10.78 11.32
CA ASP A 257 -9.10 9.48 11.99
C ASP A 257 -10.48 8.83 11.75
N PRO A 258 -11.61 9.56 11.80
CA PRO A 258 -12.90 8.97 11.48
C PRO A 258 -12.95 8.39 10.07
N TRP A 259 -12.41 9.13 9.08
CA TRP A 259 -12.36 8.69 7.70
C TRP A 259 -11.44 7.48 7.50
N LEU A 260 -10.27 7.46 8.15
CA LEU A 260 -9.37 6.31 8.15
C LEU A 260 -10.06 5.06 8.72
N ASN A 261 -10.82 5.19 9.81
CA ASN A 261 -11.60 4.10 10.39
C ASN A 261 -12.73 3.61 9.48
N GLU A 262 -13.25 4.51 8.63
CA GLU A 262 -14.19 4.18 7.57
C GLU A 262 -13.50 3.59 6.32
N MET A 263 -12.20 3.32 6.26
CA MET A 263 -11.66 2.53 5.14
C MET A 263 -12.08 1.06 5.25
N CYS A 264 -11.97 0.27 4.17
CA CYS A 264 -12.40 -1.14 4.23
C CYS A 264 -11.57 -1.93 5.26
N LEU A 265 -10.25 -1.80 5.25
CA LEU A 265 -9.36 -2.34 6.30
C LEU A 265 -9.30 -1.47 7.56
N GLY A 266 -9.91 -0.29 7.52
CA GLY A 266 -9.74 0.72 8.56
C GLY A 266 -8.28 1.16 8.64
N VAL A 267 -7.78 1.28 9.87
CA VAL A 267 -6.41 1.74 10.17
C VAL A 267 -5.35 0.63 10.13
N GLN A 268 -5.74 -0.63 9.87
CA GLN A 268 -4.85 -1.78 10.04
C GLN A 268 -4.03 -2.08 8.79
N ALA A 269 -2.86 -2.68 8.98
CA ALA A 269 -1.99 -3.10 7.88
C ALA A 269 -2.64 -4.24 7.05
N PRO A 270 -2.36 -4.28 5.73
CA PRO A 270 -2.83 -5.38 4.87
C PRO A 270 -2.13 -6.72 5.11
N ARG A 271 -0.99 -6.71 5.82
CA ARG A 271 -0.20 -7.90 6.16
C ARG A 271 -0.04 -8.01 7.67
N GLU A 272 0.07 -9.23 8.16
CA GLU A 272 0.28 -9.50 9.59
C GLU A 272 1.71 -9.11 10.02
N GLU A 273 1.86 -8.72 11.29
CA GLU A 273 3.10 -8.17 11.86
C GLU A 273 4.33 -9.05 11.58
N LYS A 274 4.22 -10.38 11.69
CA LYS A 274 5.33 -11.30 11.41
C LYS A 274 5.83 -11.15 9.97
N LEU A 275 4.93 -11.01 8.99
CA LEU A 275 5.27 -10.84 7.58
C LEU A 275 5.84 -9.44 7.29
N ILE A 276 5.39 -8.42 8.03
CA ILE A 276 5.97 -7.07 7.98
C ILE A 276 7.42 -7.10 8.45
N LYS A 277 7.69 -7.67 9.63
CA LYS A 277 9.04 -7.83 10.19
C LYS A 277 9.96 -8.61 9.25
N GLN A 278 9.44 -9.69 8.66
CA GLN A 278 10.16 -10.46 7.66
C GLN A 278 10.49 -9.61 6.43
N SER A 279 9.52 -8.87 5.87
CA SER A 279 9.75 -8.02 4.69
C SER A 279 10.83 -6.96 4.92
N VAL A 280 10.82 -6.33 6.09
CA VAL A 280 11.84 -5.33 6.45
C VAL A 280 13.21 -5.99 6.57
N THR A 281 13.29 -7.15 7.23
CA THR A 281 14.56 -7.87 7.43
C THR A 281 15.12 -8.41 6.10
N ASP A 282 14.25 -8.93 5.24
CA ASP A 282 14.62 -9.41 3.91
C ASP A 282 15.05 -8.26 2.99
N GLY A 283 14.59 -7.03 3.23
CA GLY A 283 15.05 -5.83 2.53
C GLY A 283 16.57 -5.61 2.59
N PHE A 284 17.21 -5.96 3.71
CA PHE A 284 18.67 -5.85 3.84
C PHE A 284 19.45 -6.85 2.96
N LYS A 285 18.78 -7.88 2.44
CA LYS A 285 19.36 -8.86 1.49
C LYS A 285 19.29 -8.39 0.04
N HIS A 286 18.80 -7.17 -0.21
CA HIS A 286 18.72 -6.62 -1.54
C HIS A 286 20.12 -6.57 -2.20
N PRO A 287 20.27 -6.97 -3.48
CA PRO A 287 21.59 -7.08 -4.13
C PRO A 287 22.42 -5.79 -4.11
N ALA A 288 21.76 -4.63 -4.13
CA ALA A 288 22.44 -3.34 -4.02
C ALA A 288 23.27 -3.16 -2.74
N PHE A 289 22.97 -3.92 -1.67
CA PHE A 289 23.67 -3.86 -0.40
C PHE A 289 24.74 -4.95 -0.22
N GLU A 290 24.91 -5.88 -1.18
CA GLU A 290 25.99 -6.88 -1.12
C GLU A 290 27.37 -6.26 -0.86
N PRO A 291 27.75 -5.12 -1.47
CA PRO A 291 29.05 -4.48 -1.21
C PRO A 291 29.24 -4.01 0.24
N LEU A 292 28.16 -3.83 1.01
CA LEU A 292 28.20 -3.42 2.42
C LEU A 292 28.48 -4.59 3.38
N THR A 293 28.52 -5.82 2.88
CA THR A 293 28.79 -7.00 3.72
C THR A 293 30.17 -6.89 4.36
N GLY A 294 30.26 -7.04 5.68
CA GLY A 294 31.50 -6.81 6.45
C GLY A 294 31.70 -5.36 6.90
N ASN A 295 30.87 -4.41 6.47
CA ASN A 295 30.89 -3.05 7.01
C ASN A 295 30.30 -3.04 8.43
N PRO A 296 31.06 -2.60 9.46
CA PRO A 296 30.58 -2.64 10.85
C PRO A 296 29.29 -1.85 11.09
N ARG A 297 29.08 -0.74 10.35
CA ARG A 297 27.88 0.10 10.48
C ARG A 297 26.65 -0.62 9.92
N PHE A 298 26.79 -1.28 8.76
CA PHE A 298 25.72 -2.07 8.16
C PHE A 298 25.35 -3.29 9.02
N GLU A 299 26.35 -4.02 9.51
CA GLU A 299 26.12 -5.19 10.37
C GLU A 299 25.43 -4.80 11.69
N GLU A 300 25.79 -3.66 12.28
CA GLU A 300 25.15 -3.18 13.50
C GLU A 300 23.68 -2.78 13.26
N ILE A 301 23.34 -2.18 12.11
CA ILE A 301 21.94 -1.88 11.72
C ILE A 301 21.12 -3.18 11.70
N ILE A 302 21.59 -4.21 10.99
CA ILE A 302 20.90 -5.50 10.88
C ILE A 302 20.79 -6.17 12.27
N LYS A 303 21.85 -6.13 13.05
CA LYS A 303 21.87 -6.74 14.39
C LYS A 303 20.88 -6.08 15.33
N ARG A 304 20.75 -4.75 15.32
CA ARG A 304 19.76 -4.03 16.13
C ARG A 304 18.35 -4.44 15.76
N ILE A 305 18.03 -4.49 14.47
CA ILE A 305 16.67 -4.82 14.02
C ILE A 305 16.29 -6.26 14.40
N GLN A 306 17.19 -7.22 14.21
CA GLN A 306 16.98 -8.62 14.57
C GLN A 306 16.82 -8.79 16.09
N LYS A 307 17.65 -8.10 16.87
CA LYS A 307 17.61 -8.15 18.34
C LYS A 307 16.29 -7.60 18.90
N GLU A 308 15.88 -6.40 18.47
CA GLU A 308 14.68 -5.74 19.01
C GLU A 308 13.40 -6.51 18.63
N TRP A 309 13.34 -7.04 17.41
CA TRP A 309 12.19 -7.84 16.97
C TRP A 309 12.24 -9.31 17.36
N ARG A 310 13.33 -9.75 18.01
CA ARG A 310 13.57 -11.13 18.46
C ARG A 310 13.43 -12.15 17.32
N LEU A 311 14.01 -11.80 16.17
CA LEU A 311 14.06 -12.64 14.97
C LEU A 311 15.21 -13.64 15.02
#